data_AF-A0AAD7NXT1-F1
#
_entry.id   AF-A0AAD7NXT1-F1
#
_cell.length_a   1.000
_cell.length_b   1.000
_cell.length_c   1.000
_cell.angle_alpha   90.00
_cell.angle_beta   90.00
_cell.angle_gamma   90.00
#
_symmetry.space_group_name_H-M   'P 1'
#
loop_
_entity.id
_entity.type
_entity.pdbx_description
1 polymer ?
#
loop_
_entity_poly.entity_id
_entity_poly.type
_entity_poly.pdbx_seq_one_letter_code
_entity_poly.pdbx_strand_id
1 'polypeptide(L)'
;MDIDTSGPNQAATSGDSGEVTRAEGLWFEDCGLIIQAENTIFRISRDFLAIQSPIFHDMLSLPAPGDADMRDGCPFVRLPDAAVDVTVFLKALIYHDFFEPAPSPTTMEILTGVLRMSHKYEVDSLRKRALIHISRFHPTGLLDWEQLDDEASPWFQELLGQTGPSFLPIIILARQLSIDWILPTAFYRVCRYTSEEILIAGFTSLDLDTTDKILCVAASRMLETTSVTEMLEFLWSPQVIDGCGSPATCFTSRFLTRRLAEDWRKRASDIAPLMPLDVWMGNDWDHLEVCDSCLSTMKTTHRQAKELFWNKLPKMFGLPDWVELEKRKAEALD
;
A
#
# COMPACT_ATOMS: atom_id res chain seq x y z
N MET A 1 0.52 24.14 -69.90
CA MET A 1 1.48 23.74 -68.85
C MET A 1 0.68 22.92 -67.87
N ASP A 2 0.49 21.66 -68.23
CA ASP A 2 -0.10 20.64 -67.36
C ASP A 2 1.06 19.96 -66.66
N ILE A 3 1.04 19.90 -65.33
CA ILE A 3 1.94 19.00 -64.58
C ILE A 3 1.08 18.17 -63.63
N ASP A 4 0.94 16.96 -64.13
CA ASP A 4 0.60 15.67 -63.55
C ASP A 4 0.65 15.49 -62.03
N THR A 5 -0.39 14.79 -61.56
CA THR A 5 -0.56 14.24 -60.21
C THR A 5 -0.05 12.81 -60.15
N SER A 6 0.96 12.50 -59.33
CA SER A 6 1.12 11.19 -58.68
C SER A 6 2.32 11.15 -57.74
N GLY A 7 2.08 10.82 -56.47
CA GLY A 7 3.11 10.49 -55.47
C GLY A 7 2.56 9.40 -54.54
N PRO A 8 3.32 8.32 -54.24
CA PRO A 8 2.76 7.11 -53.67
C PRO A 8 2.63 7.13 -52.14
N ASN A 9 1.57 6.44 -51.75
CA ASN A 9 1.22 5.87 -50.46
C ASN A 9 2.42 5.29 -49.67
N GLN A 10 2.55 5.64 -48.38
CA GLN A 10 2.90 4.78 -47.24
C GLN A 10 3.14 5.63 -45.98
N ALA A 11 2.11 5.79 -45.15
CA ALA A 11 2.31 6.14 -43.74
C ALA A 11 2.33 4.82 -42.96
N ALA A 12 3.52 4.47 -42.50
CA ALA A 12 3.85 3.27 -41.78
C ALA A 12 3.00 3.08 -40.52
N THR A 13 2.39 1.90 -40.40
CA THR A 13 2.03 1.31 -39.12
C THR A 13 3.33 0.95 -38.40
N SER A 14 3.82 1.82 -37.53
CA SER A 14 4.90 1.52 -36.61
C SER A 14 4.35 0.67 -35.45
N GLY A 15 4.27 -0.64 -35.68
CA GLY A 15 4.23 -1.61 -34.58
C GLY A 15 5.65 -1.73 -34.04
N ASP A 16 5.85 -1.35 -32.78
CA ASP A 16 7.10 -1.58 -32.07
C ASP A 16 7.28 -3.10 -31.90
N SER A 17 8.05 -3.73 -32.79
CA SER A 17 8.36 -5.15 -32.75
C SER A 17 9.59 -5.37 -31.88
N GLY A 18 9.43 -5.21 -30.56
CA GLY A 18 10.44 -5.63 -29.60
C GLY A 18 10.69 -7.14 -29.72
N GLU A 19 11.95 -7.55 -29.54
CA GLU A 19 12.35 -8.95 -29.63
C GLU A 19 11.64 -9.77 -28.56
N VAL A 20 10.99 -10.86 -28.97
CA VAL A 20 10.28 -11.76 -28.05
C VAL A 20 11.30 -12.61 -27.29
N THR A 21 11.29 -12.56 -25.97
CA THR A 21 12.25 -13.22 -25.06
C THR A 21 11.60 -14.31 -24.23
N ARG A 22 12.34 -15.39 -23.96
CA ARG A 22 11.88 -16.46 -23.05
C ARG A 22 12.06 -16.03 -21.60
N ALA A 23 11.03 -16.24 -20.77
CA ALA A 23 11.11 -15.99 -19.34
C ALA A 23 12.08 -16.96 -18.66
N GLU A 24 13.05 -16.42 -17.93
CA GLU A 24 14.01 -17.21 -17.16
C GLU A 24 13.31 -18.08 -16.10
N GLY A 25 13.59 -19.38 -16.12
CA GLY A 25 12.98 -20.37 -15.23
C GLY A 25 11.54 -20.75 -15.58
N LEU A 26 10.88 -20.12 -16.55
CA LEU A 26 9.47 -20.39 -16.88
C LEU A 26 9.31 -20.97 -18.29
N TRP A 27 10.32 -21.69 -18.76
CA TRP A 27 10.33 -22.41 -20.03
C TRP A 27 10.61 -23.90 -19.80
N PHE A 28 9.54 -24.70 -19.75
CA PHE A 28 9.62 -26.15 -19.56
C PHE A 28 9.41 -26.85 -20.92
N GLU A 29 10.42 -27.56 -21.41
CA GLU A 29 10.40 -28.13 -22.78
C GLU A 29 9.29 -29.19 -22.99
N ASP A 30 8.89 -29.88 -21.93
CA ASP A 30 7.86 -30.92 -21.97
C ASP A 30 6.44 -30.37 -21.72
N CYS A 31 6.28 -29.05 -21.64
CA CYS A 31 4.99 -28.41 -21.37
C CYS A 31 4.25 -28.02 -22.66
N GLY A 32 2.93 -28.20 -22.61
CA GLY A 32 2.04 -28.09 -23.77
C GLY A 32 1.28 -26.77 -23.93
N LEU A 33 1.63 -25.71 -23.20
CA LEU A 33 1.00 -24.39 -23.35
C LEU A 33 2.08 -23.32 -23.43
N ILE A 34 1.99 -22.46 -24.46
CA ILE A 34 2.81 -21.27 -24.58
C ILE A 34 1.96 -20.05 -24.29
N ILE A 35 2.40 -19.23 -23.35
CA ILE A 35 1.76 -17.96 -22.99
C ILE A 35 2.69 -16.82 -23.39
N GLN A 36 2.13 -15.74 -23.91
CA GLN A 36 2.84 -14.49 -24.14
C GLN A 36 2.20 -13.38 -23.31
N ALA A 37 3.03 -12.60 -22.61
CA ALA A 37 2.66 -11.32 -22.02
C ALA A 37 3.68 -10.28 -22.50
N GLU A 38 3.22 -9.19 -23.10
CA GLU A 38 4.09 -8.23 -23.80
C GLU A 38 5.10 -8.95 -24.73
N ASN A 39 6.40 -8.71 -24.55
CA ASN A 39 7.47 -9.34 -25.32
C ASN A 39 8.09 -10.55 -24.61
N THR A 40 7.44 -11.11 -23.60
CA THR A 40 7.93 -12.26 -22.85
C THR A 40 7.05 -13.50 -23.09
N ILE A 41 7.69 -14.62 -23.38
CA ILE A 41 7.03 -15.92 -23.57
C ILE A 41 7.39 -16.92 -22.47
N PHE A 42 6.38 -17.69 -22.08
CA PHE A 42 6.40 -18.71 -21.04
C PHE A 42 5.95 -20.03 -21.67
N ARG A 43 6.53 -21.14 -21.24
CA ARG A 43 6.11 -22.48 -21.67
C ARG A 43 5.88 -23.34 -20.43
N ILE A 44 4.61 -23.59 -20.10
CA ILE A 44 4.18 -24.18 -18.81
C ILE A 44 3.03 -25.17 -19.02
N SER A 45 2.72 -25.97 -17.98
CA SER A 45 1.71 -27.02 -18.10
C SER A 45 0.30 -26.42 -18.16
N ARG A 46 -0.43 -26.76 -19.23
CA ARG A 46 -1.84 -26.40 -19.44
C ARG A 46 -2.71 -26.86 -18.28
N ASP A 47 -2.59 -28.14 -17.92
CA ASP A 47 -3.43 -28.76 -16.91
C ASP A 47 -3.12 -28.21 -15.52
N PHE A 48 -1.84 -27.94 -15.24
CA PHE A 48 -1.44 -27.32 -13.98
C PHE A 48 -2.10 -25.95 -13.80
N LEU A 49 -2.04 -25.07 -14.81
CA LEU A 49 -2.69 -23.76 -14.72
C LEU A 49 -4.21 -23.86 -14.60
N ALA A 50 -4.84 -24.74 -15.38
CA ALA A 50 -6.29 -24.96 -15.29
C ALA A 50 -6.71 -25.48 -13.91
N ILE A 51 -5.88 -26.28 -13.24
CA ILE A 51 -6.16 -26.75 -11.87
C ILE A 51 -6.05 -25.59 -10.86
N GLN A 52 -5.09 -24.69 -11.03
CA GLN A 52 -4.82 -23.62 -10.06
C GLN A 52 -5.75 -22.41 -10.20
N SER A 53 -6.37 -22.22 -11.36
CA SER A 53 -7.12 -21.01 -11.69
C SER A 53 -8.39 -21.34 -12.50
N PRO A 54 -9.59 -21.04 -11.97
CA PRO A 54 -10.84 -21.16 -12.71
C PRO A 54 -10.86 -20.34 -14.00
N ILE A 55 -10.27 -19.15 -13.98
CA ILE A 55 -10.18 -18.29 -15.17
C ILE A 55 -9.32 -18.93 -16.26
N PHE A 56 -8.16 -19.51 -15.90
CA PHE A 56 -7.36 -20.26 -16.88
C PHE A 56 -8.06 -21.55 -17.31
N HIS A 57 -8.74 -22.26 -16.43
CA HIS A 57 -9.54 -23.43 -16.78
C HIS A 57 -10.54 -23.08 -17.89
N ASP A 58 -11.34 -22.05 -17.67
CA ASP A 58 -12.38 -21.63 -18.60
C ASP A 58 -11.78 -21.13 -19.92
N MET A 59 -10.77 -20.24 -19.84
CA MET A 59 -10.06 -19.71 -21.00
C MET A 59 -9.46 -20.81 -21.88
N LEU A 60 -8.89 -21.85 -21.27
CA LEU A 60 -8.26 -22.96 -22.00
C LEU A 60 -9.29 -24.00 -22.48
N SER A 61 -10.46 -24.10 -21.84
CA SER A 61 -11.53 -25.04 -22.20
C SER A 61 -12.31 -24.64 -23.46
N LEU A 62 -12.31 -23.34 -23.80
CA LEU A 62 -13.02 -22.84 -24.97
C LEU A 62 -12.39 -23.39 -26.25
N PRO A 63 -13.19 -23.90 -27.21
CA PRO A 63 -12.67 -24.26 -28.52
C PRO A 63 -12.15 -22.98 -29.16
N ALA A 64 -10.85 -22.97 -29.47
CA ALA A 64 -10.26 -21.87 -30.20
C ALA A 64 -11.04 -21.68 -31.52
N PRO A 65 -11.44 -20.44 -31.89
CA PRO A 65 -11.99 -20.19 -33.22
C PRO A 65 -11.01 -20.70 -34.27
N GLY A 66 -11.52 -21.12 -35.44
CA GLY A 66 -10.92 -22.05 -36.42
C GLY A 66 -9.50 -21.81 -36.95
N ASP A 67 -8.76 -20.84 -36.41
CA ASP A 67 -7.31 -20.69 -36.46
C ASP A 67 -6.80 -20.56 -35.00
N ALA A 68 -6.76 -21.67 -34.25
CA ALA A 68 -6.12 -21.64 -32.95
C ALA A 68 -4.67 -21.19 -33.15
N ASP A 69 -4.26 -20.07 -32.54
CA ASP A 69 -2.86 -19.67 -32.55
C ASP A 69 -2.08 -20.83 -31.91
N MET A 70 -1.33 -21.55 -32.75
CA MET A 70 -0.47 -22.65 -32.35
C MET A 70 0.96 -22.20 -32.55
N ARG A 71 1.80 -22.38 -31.54
CA ARG A 71 3.23 -22.07 -31.61
C ARG A 71 3.99 -23.29 -31.14
N ASP A 72 4.95 -23.74 -31.95
CA ASP A 72 5.73 -24.97 -31.68
C ASP A 72 4.84 -26.19 -31.37
N GLY A 73 3.70 -26.30 -32.06
CA GLY A 73 2.72 -27.38 -31.86
C GLY A 73 1.91 -27.31 -30.56
N CYS A 74 2.06 -26.24 -29.78
CA CYS A 74 1.33 -26.00 -28.54
C CYS A 74 0.29 -24.88 -28.73
N PRO A 75 -0.87 -24.94 -28.04
CA PRO A 75 -1.74 -23.79 -27.87
C PRO A 75 -0.96 -22.56 -27.42
N PHE A 76 -1.22 -21.43 -28.09
CA PHE A 76 -0.59 -20.15 -27.83
C PHE A 76 -1.63 -19.15 -27.33
N VAL A 77 -1.38 -18.57 -26.15
CA VAL A 77 -2.30 -17.64 -25.49
C VAL A 77 -1.58 -16.31 -25.24
N ARG A 78 -2.17 -15.20 -25.69
CA ARG A 78 -1.69 -13.85 -25.35
C ARG A 78 -2.47 -13.30 -24.17
N LEU A 79 -1.76 -12.93 -23.11
CA LEU A 79 -2.33 -12.22 -21.98
C LEU A 79 -2.15 -10.71 -22.18
N PRO A 80 -3.14 -9.89 -21.82
CA PRO A 80 -3.03 -8.44 -21.86
C PRO A 80 -2.25 -7.86 -20.66
N ASP A 81 -1.70 -8.72 -19.82
CA ASP A 81 -1.02 -8.36 -18.58
C ASP A 81 0.44 -7.98 -18.81
N ALA A 82 1.00 -7.22 -17.87
CA ALA A 82 2.42 -6.88 -17.87
C ALA A 82 3.28 -8.15 -17.68
N ALA A 83 4.38 -8.26 -18.42
CA ALA A 83 5.26 -9.43 -18.35
C ALA A 83 5.85 -9.64 -16.96
N VAL A 84 6.14 -8.55 -16.24
CA VAL A 84 6.67 -8.57 -14.87
C VAL A 84 5.68 -9.22 -13.88
N ASP A 85 4.41 -8.82 -13.94
CA ASP A 85 3.36 -9.35 -13.06
C ASP A 85 3.09 -10.84 -13.35
N VAL A 86 3.03 -11.21 -14.63
CA VAL A 86 2.88 -12.62 -15.05
C VAL A 86 4.06 -13.46 -14.58
N THR A 87 5.28 -12.93 -14.66
CA THR A 87 6.49 -13.65 -14.25
C THR A 87 6.47 -13.97 -12.75
N VAL A 88 6.22 -12.98 -11.89
CA VAL A 88 6.21 -13.22 -10.43
C VAL A 88 5.04 -14.11 -10.01
N PHE A 89 3.88 -13.99 -10.67
CA PHE A 89 2.73 -14.85 -10.43
C PHE A 89 3.00 -16.31 -10.79
N LEU A 90 3.54 -16.58 -11.99
CA LEU A 90 3.86 -17.94 -12.42
C LEU A 90 4.96 -18.56 -11.55
N LYS A 91 5.97 -17.78 -11.16
CA LYS A 91 6.99 -18.25 -10.21
C LYS A 91 6.36 -18.59 -8.85
N ALA A 92 5.44 -17.77 -8.33
CA ALA A 92 4.74 -18.04 -7.07
C ALA A 92 3.84 -19.28 -7.12
N LEU A 93 3.29 -19.63 -8.30
CA LEU A 93 2.53 -20.86 -8.51
C LEU A 93 3.42 -22.11 -8.56
N ILE A 94 4.56 -22.01 -9.25
CA ILE A 94 5.40 -23.18 -9.61
C ILE A 94 6.46 -23.47 -8.55
N TYR A 95 7.05 -22.44 -7.97
CA TYR A 95 8.16 -22.55 -7.03
C TYR A 95 7.68 -22.28 -5.60
N HIS A 96 7.68 -23.32 -4.78
CA HIS A 96 7.16 -23.30 -3.41
C HIS A 96 7.82 -22.25 -2.48
N ASP A 97 9.08 -21.94 -2.73
CA ASP A 97 9.96 -21.06 -1.96
C ASP A 97 10.08 -19.65 -2.55
N PHE A 98 9.39 -19.36 -3.67
CA PHE A 98 9.48 -18.05 -4.32
C PHE A 98 8.63 -16.97 -3.62
N PHE A 99 7.46 -17.34 -3.10
CA PHE A 99 6.55 -16.42 -2.42
C PHE A 99 5.94 -17.09 -1.20
N GLU A 100 6.72 -17.25 -0.15
CA GLU A 100 6.30 -17.91 1.09
C GLU A 100 5.30 -17.06 1.90
N PRO A 101 4.50 -17.67 2.79
CA PRO A 101 3.62 -16.94 3.70
C PRO A 101 4.38 -15.95 4.58
N ALA A 102 3.72 -14.86 4.99
CA ALA A 102 4.26 -13.99 6.02
C ALA A 102 4.56 -14.82 7.30
N PRO A 103 5.68 -14.59 7.99
CA PRO A 103 6.53 -13.41 7.92
C PRO A 103 7.71 -13.48 6.93
N SER A 104 7.78 -14.47 6.04
CA SER A 104 8.91 -14.60 5.11
C SER A 104 9.13 -13.33 4.27
N PRO A 105 10.38 -12.98 3.93
CA PRO A 105 10.67 -11.76 3.18
C PRO A 105 10.10 -11.82 1.75
N THR A 106 9.68 -10.66 1.24
CA THR A 106 9.28 -10.48 -0.17
C THR A 106 9.59 -9.05 -0.61
N THR A 107 9.44 -8.74 -1.89
CA THR A 107 9.63 -7.40 -2.45
C THR A 107 8.30 -6.78 -2.87
N MET A 108 8.27 -5.47 -3.09
CA MET A 108 7.06 -4.78 -3.50
C MET A 108 6.56 -5.23 -4.90
N GLU A 109 7.50 -5.48 -5.81
CA GLU A 109 7.22 -6.04 -7.14
C GLU A 109 6.54 -7.41 -7.05
N ILE A 110 7.11 -8.34 -6.26
CA ILE A 110 6.55 -9.68 -6.09
C ILE A 110 5.16 -9.59 -5.43
N LEU A 111 5.05 -8.85 -4.33
CA LEU A 111 3.81 -8.75 -3.56
C LEU A 111 2.66 -8.20 -4.41
N THR A 112 2.88 -7.10 -5.13
CA THR A 112 1.80 -6.50 -5.93
C THR A 112 1.50 -7.23 -7.21
N GLY A 113 2.52 -7.77 -7.90
CA GLY A 113 2.30 -8.60 -9.09
C GLY A 113 1.53 -9.87 -8.74
N VAL A 114 1.92 -10.57 -7.67
CA VAL A 114 1.17 -11.74 -7.19
C VAL A 114 -0.26 -11.35 -6.81
N LEU A 115 -0.48 -10.24 -6.11
CA LEU A 115 -1.81 -9.82 -5.68
C LEU A 115 -2.73 -9.45 -6.86
N ARG A 116 -2.25 -8.68 -7.84
CA ARG A 116 -3.02 -8.32 -9.05
C ARG A 116 -3.42 -9.56 -9.83
N MET A 117 -2.45 -10.43 -10.08
CA MET A 117 -2.64 -11.63 -10.90
C MET A 117 -3.49 -12.68 -10.20
N SER A 118 -3.26 -12.94 -8.91
CA SER A 118 -4.08 -13.87 -8.15
C SER A 118 -5.53 -13.39 -7.99
N HIS A 119 -5.77 -12.07 -7.94
CA HIS A 119 -7.14 -11.55 -8.03
C HIS A 119 -7.75 -11.78 -9.41
N LYS A 120 -7.06 -11.39 -10.48
CA LYS A 120 -7.57 -11.46 -11.86
C LYS A 120 -7.84 -12.89 -12.32
N TYR A 121 -6.98 -13.82 -11.91
CA TYR A 121 -7.05 -15.21 -12.31
C TYR A 121 -7.64 -16.11 -11.21
N GLU A 122 -8.24 -15.54 -10.17
CA GLU A 122 -8.96 -16.26 -9.11
C GLU A 122 -8.14 -17.38 -8.45
N VAL A 123 -6.89 -17.06 -8.09
CA VAL A 123 -6.02 -17.96 -7.32
C VAL A 123 -6.05 -17.57 -5.85
N ASP A 124 -7.09 -18.02 -5.15
CA ASP A 124 -7.39 -17.59 -3.77
C ASP A 124 -6.24 -17.83 -2.78
N SER A 125 -5.50 -18.93 -2.94
CA SER A 125 -4.39 -19.28 -2.06
C SER A 125 -3.25 -18.24 -2.11
N LEU A 126 -2.92 -17.74 -3.30
CA LEU A 126 -1.92 -16.69 -3.49
C LEU A 126 -2.47 -15.31 -3.11
N ARG A 127 -3.74 -15.04 -3.43
CA ARG A 127 -4.42 -13.79 -3.03
C ARG A 127 -4.40 -13.63 -1.52
N LYS A 128 -4.89 -14.64 -0.79
CA LYS A 128 -4.89 -14.66 0.68
C LYS A 128 -3.48 -14.48 1.25
N ARG A 129 -2.49 -15.17 0.69
CA ARG A 129 -1.08 -15.04 1.10
C ARG A 129 -0.56 -13.60 0.95
N ALA A 130 -0.84 -12.95 -0.17
CA ALA A 130 -0.46 -11.56 -0.41
C ALA A 130 -1.21 -10.58 0.51
N LEU A 131 -2.50 -10.81 0.76
CA LEU A 131 -3.28 -9.99 1.70
C LEU A 131 -2.75 -10.11 3.14
N ILE A 132 -2.29 -11.28 3.57
CA ILE A 132 -1.66 -11.47 4.89
C ILE A 132 -0.39 -10.62 4.99
N HIS A 133 0.46 -10.62 3.96
CA HIS A 133 1.66 -9.75 3.91
C HIS A 133 1.27 -8.28 4.09
N ILE A 134 0.32 -7.77 3.31
CA ILE A 134 -0.14 -6.38 3.38
C ILE A 134 -0.75 -6.05 4.76
N SER A 135 -1.56 -6.95 5.30
CA SER A 135 -2.30 -6.72 6.55
C SER A 135 -1.39 -6.44 7.75
N ARG A 136 -0.18 -7.01 7.77
CA ARG A 136 0.81 -6.79 8.85
C ARG A 136 1.25 -5.34 8.96
N PHE A 137 1.21 -4.57 7.88
CA PHE A 137 1.68 -3.18 7.85
C PHE A 137 0.54 -2.17 7.69
N HIS A 138 -0.68 -2.64 7.50
CA HIS A 138 -1.89 -1.84 7.41
C HIS A 138 -2.97 -2.35 8.38
N PRO A 139 -2.70 -2.26 9.69
CA PRO A 139 -3.63 -2.74 10.70
C PRO A 139 -4.87 -1.86 10.79
N THR A 140 -5.93 -2.47 11.31
CA THR A 140 -7.21 -1.86 11.64
C THR A 140 -7.33 -1.55 13.14
N GLY A 141 -6.50 -2.19 13.97
CA GLY A 141 -6.38 -1.93 15.40
C GLY A 141 -5.26 -0.97 15.75
N LEU A 142 -5.53 -0.04 16.67
CA LEU A 142 -4.53 0.90 17.19
C LEU A 142 -3.37 0.17 17.89
N LEU A 143 -3.65 -0.89 18.64
CA LEU A 143 -2.61 -1.63 19.34
C LEU A 143 -1.63 -2.29 18.35
N ASP A 144 -2.15 -2.86 17.27
CA ASP A 144 -1.34 -3.47 16.21
C ASP A 144 -0.50 -2.39 15.50
N TRP A 145 -1.06 -1.20 15.29
CA TRP A 145 -0.33 -0.03 14.77
C TRP A 145 0.85 0.38 15.67
N GLU A 146 0.61 0.48 16.98
CA GLU A 146 1.65 0.88 17.95
C GLU A 146 2.75 -0.18 18.11
N GLN A 147 2.49 -1.43 17.73
CA GLN A 147 3.43 -2.55 17.81
C GLN A 147 4.08 -2.89 16.46
N LEU A 148 3.86 -2.07 15.42
CA LEU A 148 4.47 -2.30 14.12
C LEU A 148 5.99 -2.29 14.22
N ASP A 149 6.58 -3.39 13.77
CA ASP A 149 7.99 -3.46 13.45
C ASP A 149 8.14 -3.19 11.95
N ASP A 150 8.34 -1.91 11.62
CA ASP A 150 8.50 -1.45 10.24
C ASP A 150 9.70 -2.13 9.56
N GLU A 151 10.70 -2.62 10.29
CA GLU A 151 11.89 -3.34 9.78
C GLU A 151 11.63 -4.82 9.48
N ALA A 152 10.45 -5.34 9.80
CA ALA A 152 10.15 -6.76 9.69
C ALA A 152 10.01 -7.31 8.26
N SER A 153 9.99 -6.47 7.21
CA SER A 153 9.91 -6.96 5.83
C SER A 153 10.57 -6.04 4.78
N PRO A 154 11.32 -6.60 3.80
CA PRO A 154 11.99 -5.81 2.76
C PRO A 154 11.06 -4.98 1.89
N TRP A 155 9.88 -5.49 1.51
CA TRP A 155 8.94 -4.73 0.68
C TRP A 155 8.44 -3.48 1.38
N PHE A 156 8.28 -3.51 2.71
CA PHE A 156 7.82 -2.35 3.46
C PHE A 156 8.95 -1.34 3.66
N GLN A 157 10.18 -1.81 3.86
CA GLN A 157 11.38 -0.98 3.88
C GLN A 157 11.61 -0.26 2.54
N GLU A 158 11.33 -0.93 1.42
CA GLU A 158 11.36 -0.30 0.10
C GLU A 158 10.40 0.89 0.01
N LEU A 159 9.21 0.80 0.62
CA LEU A 159 8.27 1.92 0.70
C LEU A 159 8.82 3.04 1.59
N LEU A 160 9.41 2.73 2.74
CA LEU A 160 9.92 3.75 3.66
C LEU A 160 11.17 4.46 3.13
N GLY A 161 12.01 3.78 2.36
CA GLY A 161 13.29 4.30 1.86
C GLY A 161 13.22 5.15 0.58
N GLN A 162 12.04 5.29 -0.03
CA GLN A 162 11.89 6.02 -1.29
C GLN A 162 11.72 7.54 -1.07
N THR A 163 12.37 8.35 -1.91
CA THR A 163 12.17 9.80 -1.97
C THR A 163 10.88 10.11 -2.73
N GLY A 164 9.81 10.43 -1.99
CA GLY A 164 8.49 10.75 -2.55
C GLY A 164 7.38 9.86 -2.01
N PRO A 165 6.13 10.01 -2.48
CA PRO A 165 4.95 9.38 -1.88
C PRO A 165 4.83 7.89 -2.26
N SER A 166 5.73 7.09 -1.71
CA SER A 166 5.89 5.65 -1.94
C SER A 166 4.65 4.80 -1.63
N PHE A 167 3.73 5.32 -0.83
CA PHE A 167 2.47 4.65 -0.48
C PHE A 167 1.35 4.85 -1.53
N LEU A 168 1.50 5.72 -2.53
CA LEU A 168 0.50 5.91 -3.60
C LEU A 168 0.18 4.63 -4.39
N PRO A 169 1.17 3.82 -4.83
CA PRO A 169 0.90 2.55 -5.49
C PRO A 169 0.05 1.59 -4.65
N ILE A 170 0.20 1.61 -3.32
CA ILE A 170 -0.59 0.79 -2.39
C ILE A 170 -2.04 1.29 -2.35
N ILE A 171 -2.28 2.59 -2.32
CA ILE A 171 -3.63 3.17 -2.36
C ILE A 171 -4.32 2.81 -3.68
N ILE A 172 -3.63 3.01 -4.81
CA ILE A 172 -4.16 2.71 -6.14
C ILE A 172 -4.52 1.22 -6.23
N LEU A 173 -3.63 0.34 -5.77
CA LEU A 173 -3.86 -1.10 -5.74
C LEU A 173 -5.05 -1.46 -4.85
N ALA A 174 -5.15 -0.86 -3.67
CA ALA A 174 -6.26 -1.09 -2.74
C ALA A 174 -7.60 -0.70 -3.36
N ARG A 175 -7.67 0.46 -4.04
CA ARG A 175 -8.86 0.89 -4.78
C ARG A 175 -9.21 -0.08 -5.92
N GLN A 176 -8.23 -0.47 -6.72
CA GLN A 176 -8.43 -1.39 -7.84
C GLN A 176 -8.96 -2.76 -7.40
N LEU A 177 -8.50 -3.25 -6.26
CA LEU A 177 -8.81 -4.60 -5.77
C LEU A 177 -9.86 -4.61 -4.65
N SER A 178 -10.47 -3.46 -4.35
CA SER A 178 -11.46 -3.27 -3.28
C SER A 178 -10.96 -3.71 -1.88
N ILE A 179 -9.70 -3.42 -1.57
CA ILE A 179 -9.02 -3.74 -0.31
C ILE A 179 -9.12 -2.53 0.64
N ASP A 180 -10.34 -2.10 0.92
CA ASP A 180 -10.57 -0.78 1.55
C ASP A 180 -10.00 -0.65 2.97
N TRP A 181 -9.84 -1.76 3.70
CA TRP A 181 -9.41 -1.73 5.09
C TRP A 181 -7.98 -1.25 5.31
N ILE A 182 -7.15 -1.27 4.25
CA ILE A 182 -5.76 -0.78 4.33
C ILE A 182 -5.66 0.72 4.06
N LEU A 183 -6.69 1.31 3.46
CA LEU A 183 -6.68 2.69 3.00
C LEU A 183 -6.49 3.72 4.12
N PRO A 184 -7.12 3.63 5.32
CA PRO A 184 -6.96 4.68 6.32
C PRO A 184 -5.49 4.86 6.75
N THR A 185 -4.77 3.76 6.95
CA THR A 185 -3.35 3.80 7.33
C THR A 185 -2.45 4.16 6.16
N ALA A 186 -2.77 3.70 4.94
CA ALA A 186 -2.02 4.07 3.74
C ALA A 186 -2.13 5.59 3.46
N PHE A 187 -3.33 6.15 3.52
CA PHE A 187 -3.56 7.59 3.36
C PHE A 187 -2.91 8.39 4.48
N TYR A 188 -3.02 7.95 5.74
CA TYR A 188 -2.34 8.60 6.86
C TYR A 188 -0.82 8.73 6.63
N ARG A 189 -0.17 7.69 6.08
CA ARG A 189 1.26 7.74 5.73
C ARG A 189 1.54 8.66 4.55
N VAL A 190 0.68 8.68 3.52
CA VAL A 190 0.82 9.64 2.40
C VAL A 190 0.70 11.09 2.87
N CYS A 191 -0.12 11.37 3.89
CA CYS A 191 -0.24 12.72 4.44
C CYS A 191 1.05 13.24 5.11
N ARG A 192 2.11 12.42 5.25
CA ARG A 192 3.44 12.86 5.68
C ARG A 192 4.20 13.64 4.59
N TYR A 193 3.82 13.50 3.33
CA TYR A 193 4.44 14.24 2.23
C TYR A 193 3.78 15.60 2.06
N THR A 194 4.50 16.56 1.48
CA THR A 194 3.97 17.90 1.23
C THR A 194 2.78 17.83 0.28
N SER A 195 1.83 18.77 0.42
CA SER A 195 0.70 18.86 -0.52
C SER A 195 1.17 19.02 -1.97
N GLU A 196 2.31 19.68 -2.20
CA GLU A 196 2.92 19.79 -3.52
C GLU A 196 3.41 18.44 -4.03
N GLU A 197 4.13 17.65 -3.24
CA GLU A 197 4.54 16.29 -3.63
C GLU A 197 3.34 15.38 -3.89
N ILE A 198 2.28 15.45 -3.09
CA ILE A 198 1.06 14.67 -3.29
C ILE A 198 0.35 15.08 -4.60
N LEU A 199 0.29 16.38 -4.89
CA LEU A 199 -0.35 16.92 -6.09
C LEU A 199 0.51 16.72 -7.34
N ILE A 200 1.84 16.80 -7.22
CA ILE A 200 2.82 16.66 -8.30
C ILE A 200 3.15 15.19 -8.59
N ALA A 201 2.99 14.28 -7.63
CA ALA A 201 3.13 12.84 -7.88
C ALA A 201 2.13 12.30 -8.91
N GLY A 202 1.14 13.10 -9.33
CA GLY A 202 0.33 12.86 -10.53
C GLY A 202 1.01 13.18 -11.87
N PHE A 203 2.30 13.54 -11.92
CA PHE A 203 3.06 13.79 -13.17
C PHE A 203 3.88 12.59 -13.65
N THR A 204 3.82 11.45 -12.97
CA THR A 204 4.28 10.15 -13.49
C THR A 204 3.10 9.17 -13.51
N SER A 205 3.22 8.04 -14.20
CA SER A 205 2.17 7.12 -14.68
C SER A 205 1.16 6.52 -13.66
N LEU A 206 1.10 7.02 -12.43
CA LEU A 206 0.24 6.59 -11.32
C LEU A 206 -0.71 7.73 -10.91
N ASP A 207 -1.81 7.90 -11.64
CA ASP A 207 -2.76 8.97 -11.34
C ASP A 207 -3.75 8.54 -10.25
N LEU A 208 -3.59 9.11 -9.05
CA LEU A 208 -4.56 8.96 -7.97
C LEU A 208 -5.86 9.67 -8.35
N ASP A 209 -7.01 9.07 -8.03
CA ASP A 209 -8.31 9.68 -8.30
C ASP A 209 -8.41 11.09 -7.70
N THR A 210 -9.14 11.98 -8.39
CA THR A 210 -9.28 13.38 -7.96
C THR A 210 -9.92 13.47 -6.57
N THR A 211 -10.85 12.57 -6.23
CA THR A 211 -11.47 12.51 -4.90
C THR A 211 -10.43 12.19 -3.84
N ASP A 212 -9.60 11.18 -4.08
CA ASP A 212 -8.55 10.75 -3.15
C ASP A 212 -7.49 11.84 -2.98
N LYS A 213 -7.13 12.57 -4.05
CA LYS A 213 -6.25 13.76 -3.95
C LYS A 213 -6.84 14.85 -3.05
N ILE A 214 -8.12 15.17 -3.24
CA ILE A 214 -8.81 16.19 -2.42
C ILE A 214 -8.83 15.76 -0.95
N LEU A 215 -9.14 14.49 -0.68
CA LEU A 215 -9.16 13.93 0.68
C LEU A 215 -7.77 13.98 1.32
N CYS A 216 -6.71 13.59 0.60
CA CYS A 216 -5.32 13.69 1.09
C CYS A 216 -4.95 15.12 1.48
N VAL A 217 -5.20 16.10 0.60
CA VAL A 217 -4.85 17.50 0.87
C VAL A 217 -5.66 18.06 2.06
N ALA A 218 -6.95 17.74 2.14
CA ALA A 218 -7.78 18.14 3.26
C ALA A 218 -7.30 17.52 4.58
N ALA A 219 -6.98 16.23 4.56
CA ALA A 219 -6.48 15.50 5.72
C ALA A 219 -5.11 16.02 6.17
N SER A 220 -4.15 16.22 5.27
CA SER A 220 -2.81 16.75 5.61
C SER A 220 -2.90 18.05 6.40
N ARG A 221 -3.74 19.00 5.97
CA ARG A 221 -3.94 20.27 6.69
C ARG A 221 -4.48 20.06 8.11
N MET A 222 -5.42 19.13 8.29
CA MET A 222 -5.97 18.82 9.62
C MET A 222 -4.93 18.12 10.50
N LEU A 223 -4.17 17.19 9.92
CA LEU A 223 -3.16 16.37 10.59
C LEU A 223 -2.01 17.24 11.09
N GLU A 224 -1.49 18.15 10.24
CA GLU A 224 -0.38 19.05 10.58
C GLU A 224 -0.75 20.07 11.67
N THR A 225 -2.03 20.44 11.78
CA THR A 225 -2.49 21.52 12.67
C THR A 225 -3.26 20.98 13.87
N THR A 226 -4.56 20.73 13.70
CA THR A 226 -5.53 20.49 14.75
C THR A 226 -5.27 19.16 15.44
N SER A 227 -5.08 18.09 14.68
CA SER A 227 -4.95 16.73 15.25
C SER A 227 -3.70 16.57 16.10
N VAL A 228 -2.57 17.17 15.71
CA VAL A 228 -1.36 17.16 16.56
C VAL A 228 -1.55 18.00 17.81
N THR A 229 -2.20 19.15 17.69
CA THR A 229 -2.47 20.02 18.86
C THR A 229 -3.36 19.31 19.88
N GLU A 230 -4.40 18.61 19.43
CA GLU A 230 -5.26 17.74 20.24
C GLU A 230 -4.46 16.59 20.86
N MET A 231 -3.58 15.94 20.10
CA MET A 231 -2.79 14.81 20.61
C MET A 231 -1.91 15.20 21.81
N LEU A 232 -1.32 16.40 21.77
CA LEU A 232 -0.46 16.90 22.84
C LEU A 232 -1.26 17.57 23.98
N GLU A 233 -2.59 17.60 23.94
CA GLU A 233 -3.42 18.40 24.88
C GLU A 233 -3.22 17.99 26.34
N PHE A 234 -2.91 16.71 26.59
CA PHE A 234 -2.61 16.17 27.92
C PHE A 234 -1.46 16.90 28.65
N LEU A 235 -0.57 17.58 27.90
CA LEU A 235 0.52 18.40 28.45
C LEU A 235 0.04 19.77 28.97
N TRP A 236 -1.24 20.11 28.85
CA TRP A 236 -1.75 21.42 29.28
C TRP A 236 -3.08 21.31 30.03
N SER A 237 -3.97 20.43 29.58
CA SER A 237 -5.31 20.26 30.15
C SER A 237 -5.45 18.93 30.91
N PRO A 238 -6.10 18.90 32.08
CA PRO A 238 -6.50 20.07 32.89
C PRO A 238 -5.28 20.77 33.50
N GLN A 239 -5.41 22.04 33.91
CA GLN A 239 -4.31 22.79 34.53
C GLN A 239 -3.90 22.21 35.89
N VAL A 240 -4.86 21.71 36.65
CA VAL A 240 -4.65 21.01 37.92
C VAL A 240 -5.19 19.59 37.78
N ILE A 241 -4.37 18.61 38.14
CA ILE A 241 -4.73 17.20 38.17
C ILE A 241 -5.03 16.83 39.61
N ASP A 242 -6.16 16.15 39.83
CA ASP A 242 -6.55 15.69 41.16
C ASP A 242 -5.49 14.73 41.74
N GLY A 243 -5.22 14.89 43.03
CA GLY A 243 -4.15 14.12 43.70
C GLY A 243 -2.72 14.56 43.37
N CYS A 244 -2.52 15.67 42.63
CA CYS A 244 -1.18 16.22 42.41
C CYS A 244 -0.58 16.77 43.71
N GLY A 245 0.59 16.26 44.12
CA GLY A 245 1.31 16.71 45.31
C GLY A 245 2.03 18.05 45.15
N SER A 246 2.28 18.50 43.92
CA SER A 246 3.00 19.74 43.60
C SER A 246 2.44 20.43 42.35
N PRO A 247 1.21 21.00 42.41
CA PRO A 247 0.50 21.50 41.22
C PRO A 247 1.30 22.50 40.39
N ALA A 248 1.96 23.48 41.02
CA ALA A 248 2.74 24.50 40.31
C ALA A 248 3.96 23.93 39.57
N THR A 249 4.69 23.00 40.20
CA THR A 249 5.88 22.36 39.60
C THR A 249 5.46 21.45 38.45
N CYS A 250 4.47 20.57 38.67
CA CYS A 250 3.97 19.69 37.63
C CYS A 250 3.39 20.46 36.44
N PHE A 251 2.62 21.53 36.70
CA PHE A 251 2.10 22.38 35.63
C PHE A 251 3.21 23.06 34.84
N THR A 252 4.23 23.60 35.52
CA THR A 252 5.37 24.25 34.85
C THR A 252 6.12 23.24 33.96
N SER A 253 6.40 22.04 34.46
CA SER A 253 7.03 20.96 33.70
C SER A 253 6.23 20.62 32.45
N ARG A 254 4.93 20.31 32.61
CA ARG A 254 4.01 20.00 31.50
C ARG A 254 3.95 21.13 30.46
N PHE A 255 3.85 22.39 30.89
CA PHE A 255 3.82 23.55 30.00
C PHE A 255 5.12 23.73 29.22
N LEU A 256 6.28 23.61 29.87
CA LEU A 256 7.58 23.72 29.20
C LEU A 256 7.75 22.59 28.18
N THR A 257 7.37 21.37 28.54
CA THR A 257 7.39 20.23 27.63
C THR A 257 6.44 20.42 26.44
N ARG A 258 5.22 20.93 26.65
CA ARG A 258 4.31 21.28 25.54
C ARG A 258 4.97 22.27 24.59
N ARG A 259 5.59 23.32 25.13
CA ARG A 259 6.28 24.32 24.31
C ARG A 259 7.42 23.70 23.50
N LEU A 260 8.23 22.83 24.12
CA LEU A 260 9.32 22.13 23.43
C LEU A 260 8.81 21.22 22.32
N ALA A 261 7.75 20.46 22.57
CA ALA A 261 7.11 19.60 21.58
C ALA A 261 6.57 20.41 20.39
N GLU A 262 5.95 21.56 20.65
CA GLU A 262 5.47 22.49 19.61
C GLU A 262 6.60 23.13 18.80
N ASP A 263 7.68 23.55 19.46
CA ASP A 263 8.85 24.12 18.79
C ASP A 263 9.63 23.05 18.00
N TRP A 264 9.65 21.80 18.47
CA TRP A 264 10.18 20.66 17.72
C TRP A 264 9.33 20.36 16.49
N ARG A 265 8.00 20.25 16.64
CA ARG A 265 7.06 20.05 15.53
C ARG A 265 7.27 21.05 14.40
N LYS A 266 7.36 22.34 14.72
CA LYS A 266 7.56 23.40 13.71
C LYS A 266 8.86 23.23 12.93
N ARG A 267 9.94 22.82 13.60
CA ARG A 267 11.24 22.58 12.96
C ARG A 267 11.26 21.28 12.16
N ALA A 268 10.63 20.22 12.68
CA ALA A 268 10.52 18.94 12.00
C ALA A 268 9.68 19.07 10.73
N SER A 269 8.64 19.91 10.72
CA SER A 269 7.79 20.16 9.55
C SER A 269 8.54 20.59 8.29
N ASP A 270 9.75 21.16 8.42
CA ASP A 270 10.59 21.55 7.29
C ASP A 270 11.34 20.35 6.65
N ILE A 271 11.38 19.19 7.33
CA ILE A 271 12.10 17.97 6.91
C ILE A 271 11.11 16.80 6.74
N ALA A 272 10.31 16.53 7.76
CA ALA A 272 9.24 15.53 7.78
C ALA A 272 8.19 15.91 8.85
N PRO A 273 6.93 16.15 8.48
CA PRO A 273 5.89 16.54 9.43
C PRO A 273 5.66 15.43 10.47
N LEU A 274 5.69 15.81 11.75
CA LEU A 274 5.32 14.92 12.84
C LEU A 274 3.80 14.75 12.84
N MET A 275 3.37 13.54 12.54
CA MET A 275 1.95 13.20 12.49
C MET A 275 1.39 12.93 13.89
N PRO A 276 0.06 13.01 14.10
CA PRO A 276 -0.54 12.86 15.42
C PRO A 276 -0.11 11.60 16.19
N LEU A 277 -0.05 10.43 15.55
CA LEU A 277 0.34 9.19 16.23
C LEU A 277 1.84 9.08 16.55
N ASP A 278 2.66 9.94 15.95
CA ASP A 278 4.12 9.89 16.02
C ASP A 278 4.72 11.08 16.79
N VAL A 279 3.90 12.07 17.16
CA VAL A 279 4.35 13.31 17.82
C VAL A 279 4.77 13.10 19.28
N TRP A 280 4.36 11.98 19.89
CA TRP A 280 4.66 11.66 21.28
C TRP A 280 4.84 10.14 21.49
N MET A 281 6.08 9.73 21.68
CA MET A 281 6.55 8.35 21.73
C MET A 281 6.93 7.92 23.17
N GLY A 282 7.33 6.64 23.32
CA GLY A 282 7.61 6.03 24.62
C GLY A 282 8.70 6.73 25.43
N ASN A 283 9.80 7.11 24.76
CA ASN A 283 10.95 7.81 25.34
C ASN A 283 10.63 9.26 25.76
N ASP A 284 9.63 9.91 25.17
CA ASP A 284 9.27 11.29 25.53
C ASP A 284 8.74 11.39 26.96
N TRP A 285 8.16 10.30 27.48
CA TRP A 285 7.69 10.23 28.87
C TRP A 285 8.82 10.29 29.89
N ASP A 286 10.02 9.85 29.53
CA ASP A 286 11.16 9.78 30.44
C ASP A 286 11.75 11.16 30.75
N HIS A 287 11.44 12.15 29.91
CA HIS A 287 11.86 13.54 30.08
C HIS A 287 10.87 14.40 30.89
N LEU A 288 9.75 13.81 31.33
CA LEU A 288 8.68 14.54 31.97
C LEU A 288 8.82 14.54 33.50
N GLU A 289 9.22 15.67 34.07
CA GLU A 289 9.39 15.82 35.52
C GLU A 289 8.06 16.15 36.22
N VAL A 290 7.21 15.15 36.44
CA VAL A 290 5.92 15.28 37.13
C VAL A 290 5.74 14.20 38.19
N CYS A 291 4.83 14.42 39.15
CA CYS A 291 4.47 13.39 40.11
C CYS A 291 3.67 12.22 39.49
N ASP A 292 3.63 11.08 40.16
CA ASP A 292 2.97 9.86 39.67
C ASP A 292 1.48 10.03 39.35
N SER A 293 0.74 10.82 40.13
CA SER A 293 -0.68 11.11 39.85
C SER A 293 -0.85 11.84 38.51
N CYS A 294 0.01 12.85 38.26
CA CYS A 294 0.02 13.56 36.99
C CYS A 294 0.42 12.62 35.84
N LEU A 295 1.49 11.85 36.00
CA LEU A 295 1.98 10.95 34.95
C LEU A 295 0.93 9.91 34.54
N SER A 296 0.29 9.26 35.51
CA SER A 296 -0.75 8.26 35.26
C SER A 296 -1.99 8.86 34.57
N THR A 297 -2.44 10.02 35.02
CA THR A 297 -3.55 10.75 34.39
C THR A 297 -3.19 11.13 32.96
N MET A 298 -2.01 11.71 32.74
CA MET A 298 -1.53 12.12 31.41
C MET A 298 -1.40 10.96 30.43
N LYS A 299 -0.84 9.82 30.86
CA LYS A 299 -0.78 8.60 30.03
C LYS A 299 -2.17 8.10 29.65
N THR A 300 -3.14 8.21 30.56
CA THR A 300 -4.53 7.83 30.31
C THR A 300 -5.18 8.77 29.30
N THR A 301 -5.07 10.09 29.49
CA THR A 301 -5.60 11.10 28.57
C THR A 301 -4.98 10.99 27.18
N HIS A 302 -3.66 10.79 27.07
CA HIS A 302 -2.99 10.61 25.78
C HIS A 302 -3.48 9.35 25.05
N ARG A 303 -3.63 8.23 25.77
CA ARG A 303 -4.19 6.99 25.18
C ARG A 303 -5.60 7.20 24.65
N GLN A 304 -6.46 7.87 25.41
CA GLN A 304 -7.82 8.21 24.96
C GLN A 304 -7.79 9.11 23.72
N ALA A 305 -6.89 10.08 23.66
CA ALA A 305 -6.71 10.93 22.48
C ALA A 305 -6.32 10.12 21.24
N LYS A 306 -5.38 9.16 21.37
CA LYS A 306 -5.02 8.24 20.27
C LYS A 306 -6.20 7.38 19.84
N GLU A 307 -6.96 6.80 20.76
CA GLU A 307 -8.13 5.98 20.46
C GLU A 307 -9.21 6.80 19.73
N LEU A 308 -9.49 8.01 20.19
CA LEU A 308 -10.44 8.93 19.56
C LEU A 308 -9.98 9.33 18.16
N PHE A 309 -8.69 9.64 17.99
CA PHE A 309 -8.11 9.96 16.69
C PHE A 309 -8.19 8.75 15.74
N TRP A 310 -7.74 7.57 16.20
CA TRP A 310 -7.78 6.33 15.43
C TRP A 310 -9.19 6.06 14.92
N ASN A 311 -10.20 6.14 15.79
CA ASN A 311 -11.60 5.92 15.41
C ASN A 311 -12.16 6.94 14.40
N LYS A 312 -11.58 8.14 14.31
CA LYS A 312 -11.94 9.15 13.31
C LYS A 312 -11.20 8.95 11.98
N LEU A 313 -10.06 8.26 11.98
CA LEU A 313 -9.15 8.18 10.84
C LEU A 313 -9.82 7.71 9.54
N PRO A 314 -10.64 6.63 9.51
CA PRO A 314 -11.28 6.21 8.26
C PRO A 314 -12.20 7.28 7.68
N LYS A 315 -12.95 7.99 8.54
CA LYS A 315 -13.89 9.04 8.12
C LYS A 315 -13.18 10.25 7.51
N MET A 316 -11.93 10.51 7.89
CA MET A 316 -11.12 11.58 7.28
C MET A 316 -10.89 11.34 5.78
N PHE A 317 -10.92 10.08 5.35
CA PHE A 317 -10.72 9.66 3.95
C PHE A 317 -12.01 9.12 3.31
N GLY A 318 -13.18 9.46 3.86
CA GLY A 318 -14.48 9.05 3.31
C GLY A 318 -14.74 7.54 3.37
N LEU A 319 -14.11 6.82 4.29
CA LEU A 319 -14.23 5.37 4.44
C LEU A 319 -15.22 4.99 5.56
N PRO A 320 -15.76 3.75 5.54
CA PRO A 320 -16.51 3.17 6.66
C PRO A 320 -15.69 3.16 7.95
N ASP A 321 -16.37 3.00 9.10
CA ASP A 321 -15.68 2.83 10.37
C ASP A 321 -14.88 1.51 10.46
N TRP A 322 -14.05 1.41 11.50
CA TRP A 322 -13.19 0.23 11.69
C TRP A 322 -13.95 -1.07 11.86
N VAL A 323 -15.20 -1.06 12.32
CA VAL A 323 -15.99 -2.28 12.48
C VAL A 323 -16.30 -2.88 11.12
N GLU A 324 -16.77 -2.05 10.18
CA GLU A 324 -17.02 -2.47 8.81
C GLU A 324 -15.72 -2.81 8.06
N LEU A 325 -14.64 -2.04 8.27
CA LEU A 325 -13.35 -2.34 7.63
C LEU A 325 -12.73 -3.65 8.15
N GLU A 326 -12.83 -3.95 9.44
CA GLU A 326 -12.35 -5.23 9.98
C GLU A 326 -13.17 -6.40 9.45
N LYS A 327 -14.49 -6.22 9.28
CA LYS A 327 -15.34 -7.22 8.66
C LYS A 327 -14.88 -7.53 7.22
N ARG A 328 -14.63 -6.50 6.41
CA ARG A 328 -14.11 -6.68 5.03
C ARG A 328 -12.75 -7.37 4.99
N LYS A 329 -11.87 -7.03 5.95
CA LYS A 329 -10.57 -7.70 6.12
C LYS A 329 -10.75 -9.18 6.43
N ALA A 330 -11.64 -9.53 7.36
CA ALA A 330 -11.93 -10.91 7.70
C ALA A 330 -12.49 -11.69 6.49
N GLU A 331 -13.48 -11.14 5.80
CA GLU A 331 -14.07 -11.74 4.59
C GLU A 331 -13.03 -11.98 3.48
N ALA A 332 -12.05 -11.09 3.33
CA ALA A 332 -11.01 -11.24 2.32
C ALA A 332 -9.87 -12.19 2.73
N LEU A 333 -9.76 -12.51 4.03
CA LEU A 333 -8.75 -13.39 4.60
C LEU A 333 -9.28 -14.78 4.97
N ASP A 334 -10.59 -15.01 4.94
CA ASP A 334 -11.21 -16.33 5.15
C ASP A 334 -10.91 -17.30 4.00
#